data_AF-A0A2M7HUV2-F1
#
_entry.id   AF-A0A2M7HUV2-F1
#
_cell.length_a   1.000
_cell.length_b   1.000
_cell.length_c   1.000
_cell.angle_alpha   90.00
_cell.angle_beta   90.00
_cell.angle_gamma   90.00
#
_symmetry.space_group_name_H-M   'P 1'
#
loop_
_entity.id
_entity.type
_entity.pdbx_description
1 polymer ?
#
loop_
_entity_poly.entity_id
_entity_poly.type
_entity_poly.pdbx_seq_one_letter_code
_entity_poly.pdbx_strand_id
1 'polypeptide(L)' 'MNRKKKINQTLKSKAKKANAKLRTNNKPKYIAKADRAVAAAQIEIVPLETAPLPEVSELTH' A
#
# COMPACT_ATOMS: atom_id res chain seq x y z
N MET A 1 25.22 -7.82 -33.38
CA MET A 1 24.05 -7.31 -32.60
C MET A 1 23.53 -6.05 -33.28
N ASN A 2 22.30 -6.07 -33.79
CA ASN A 2 21.69 -4.86 -34.37
C ASN A 2 21.58 -3.74 -33.31
N ARG A 3 22.03 -2.52 -33.64
CA ARG A 3 22.05 -1.35 -32.72
C ARG A 3 20.68 -1.12 -32.06
N LYS A 4 19.60 -1.23 -32.85
CA LYS A 4 18.20 -1.15 -32.38
C LYS A 4 17.89 -2.16 -31.27
N LYS A 5 18.32 -3.42 -31.43
CA LYS A 5 18.11 -4.48 -30.43
C LYS A 5 18.83 -4.17 -29.11
N LYS A 6 20.07 -3.67 -29.19
CA LYS A 6 20.87 -3.35 -28.00
C LYS A 6 20.26 -2.21 -27.19
N ILE A 7 19.82 -1.13 -27.85
CA ILE A 7 19.15 -0.01 -27.19
C ILE A 7 17.89 -0.48 -26.44
N ASN A 8 17.04 -1.25 -27.12
CA ASN A 8 15.80 -1.76 -26.53
C ASN A 8 16.07 -2.66 -25.31
N GLN A 9 17.09 -3.52 -25.39
CA GLN A 9 17.48 -4.37 -24.27
C GLN A 9 17.94 -3.54 -23.06
N THR A 10 18.78 -2.53 -23.29
CA THR A 10 19.25 -1.63 -22.23
C THR A 10 18.09 -0.89 -21.58
N LEU A 11 17.17 -0.31 -22.36
CA LEU A 11 16.01 0.42 -21.84
C LEU A 11 15.10 -0.48 -21.00
N LYS A 12 14.76 -1.68 -21.51
CA LYS A 12 13.95 -2.66 -20.77
C LYS A 12 14.59 -3.08 -19.45
N SER A 13 15.91 -3.31 -19.45
CA SER A 13 16.63 -3.68 -18.23
C SER A 13 16.61 -2.58 -17.17
N LYS A 14 16.75 -1.30 -17.58
CA LYS A 14 16.67 -0.15 -16.67
C LYS A 14 15.27 0.02 -16.10
N ALA A 15 14.24 -0.08 -16.94
CA ALA A 15 12.84 -0.01 -16.50
C ALA A 15 12.51 -1.14 -15.50
N LYS A 16 12.93 -2.38 -15.76
CA LYS A 16 12.74 -3.50 -14.84
C LYS A 16 13.38 -3.25 -13.47
N LYS A 17 14.60 -2.69 -13.45
CA LYS A 17 15.30 -2.33 -12.20
C LYS A 17 14.59 -1.21 -11.44
N ALA A 18 14.11 -0.18 -12.12
CA ALA A 18 13.34 0.90 -11.50
C ALA A 18 12.03 0.38 -10.89
N ASN A 19 11.28 -0.41 -11.64
CA ASN A 19 10.02 -1.00 -11.17
C ASN A 19 10.26 -1.94 -9.98
N ALA A 20 11.31 -2.76 -10.01
CA ALA A 20 11.64 -3.63 -8.88
C ALA A 20 11.93 -2.85 -7.58
N LYS A 21 12.50 -1.65 -7.67
CA LYS A 21 12.76 -0.77 -6.51
C LYS A 21 11.49 -0.09 -5.99
N LEU A 22 10.58 0.29 -6.89
CA LEU A 22 9.32 0.95 -6.53
C LEU A 22 8.25 -0.03 -6.02
N ARG A 23 8.39 -1.33 -6.30
CA ARG A 23 7.41 -2.34 -5.86
C ARG A 23 7.50 -2.56 -4.35
N THR A 24 6.52 -2.02 -3.64
CA THR A 24 6.19 -2.46 -2.28
C THR A 24 5.44 -3.79 -2.34
N ASN A 25 5.60 -4.62 -1.32
CA ASN A 25 4.87 -5.88 -1.21
C ASN A 25 3.51 -5.57 -0.58
N ASN A 26 2.42 -5.73 -1.32
CA ASN A 26 1.05 -5.48 -0.81
C ASN A 26 0.61 -6.48 0.27
N LYS A 27 1.43 -7.49 0.58
CA LYS A 27 1.14 -8.44 1.65
C LYS A 27 1.48 -7.80 2.99
N PRO A 28 0.55 -7.79 3.97
CA PRO A 28 0.90 -7.35 5.31
C PRO A 28 2.02 -8.24 5.84
N LYS A 29 3.02 -7.64 6.47
CA LYS A 29 4.11 -8.38 7.10
C LYS A 29 3.49 -9.33 8.14
N TYR A 30 3.81 -10.62 8.05
CA TYR A 30 3.38 -11.57 9.08
C TYR A 30 4.03 -11.19 10.40
N ILE A 31 3.20 -11.04 11.42
CA ILE A 31 3.60 -10.71 12.79
C ILE A 31 3.12 -11.88 13.66
N ALA A 32 3.97 -12.37 14.55
CA ALA A 32 3.64 -13.49 15.43
C ALA A 32 2.43 -13.15 16.30
N LYS A 33 1.68 -14.17 16.76
CA LYS A 33 0.43 -13.96 17.52
C LYS A 33 0.63 -13.08 18.77
N ALA A 34 1.75 -13.25 19.48
CA ALA A 34 2.08 -12.46 20.66
C ALA A 34 2.28 -10.97 20.30
N ASP A 35 3.05 -10.69 19.26
CA ASP A 35 3.33 -9.32 18.79
C ASP A 35 2.07 -8.63 18.24
N ARG A 36 1.12 -9.40 17.68
CA ARG A 36 -0.17 -8.87 17.20
C ARG A 36 -1.07 -8.40 18.35
N ALA A 37 -1.08 -9.11 19.47
CA ALA A 37 -1.82 -8.70 20.66
C ALA A 37 -1.22 -7.44 21.30
N VAL A 38 0.11 -7.35 21.32
CA VAL A 38 0.84 -6.18 21.83
C VAL A 38 0.60 -4.94 20.93
N ALA A 39 0.63 -5.11 19.61
CA ALA A 39 0.34 -4.03 18.67
C ALA A 39 -1.13 -3.59 18.69
N ALA A 40 -2.09 -4.52 18.85
CA ALA A 40 -3.51 -4.16 18.98
C ALA A 40 -3.76 -3.35 20.27
N ALA A 41 -3.19 -3.77 21.40
CA ALA A 41 -3.27 -3.03 22.67
C ALA A 41 -2.59 -1.64 22.62
N GLN A 42 -1.59 -1.46 21.76
CA GLN A 42 -0.92 -0.17 21.54
C GLN A 42 -1.68 0.74 20.54
N ILE A 43 -2.42 0.16 19.59
CA ILE A 43 -3.24 0.91 18.62
C ILE A 43 -4.58 1.35 19.25
N GLU A 44 -5.13 0.61 20.21
CA GLU A 44 -6.34 1.00 20.96
C GLU A 44 -6.18 2.28 21.81
N ILE A 45 -4.95 2.78 21.99
CA ILE A 45 -4.67 4.02 22.74
C ILE A 45 -4.73 5.30 21.87
N VAL A 46 -5.17 5.18 20.61
CA VAL A 46 -5.61 6.34 19.82
C VAL A 46 -7.15 6.34 19.82
N PRO A 47 -7.80 7.25 20.58
CA PRO A 47 -9.24 7.18 20.78
C PRO A 47 -10.00 7.35 19.47
N LEU A 48 -10.92 6.42 19.27
CA LEU A 48 -12.05 6.51 18.36
C LEU A 48 -13.04 7.56 18.89
N GLU A 49 -12.83 8.84 18.54
CA GLU A 49 -13.85 9.90 18.54
C GLU A 49 -13.55 10.78 17.31
N THR A 50 -14.42 11.08 16.35
CA THR A 50 -15.88 11.06 16.25
C THR A 50 -16.19 10.94 14.76
N ALA A 51 -17.05 10.00 14.36
CA ALA A 51 -17.76 10.08 13.10
C ALA A 51 -19.23 10.38 13.43
N PRO A 52 -19.81 11.53 13.05
CA PRO A 52 -21.25 11.63 12.97
C PRO A 52 -21.71 10.84 11.73
N LEU A 53 -22.62 9.91 11.97
CA LEU A 53 -23.39 9.22 10.95
C LEU A 53 -23.99 10.23 9.96
N PRO A 54 -23.91 10.03 8.63
CA PRO A 54 -24.75 10.79 7.72
C PRO A 54 -26.20 10.29 7.91
N GLU A 55 -26.99 11.07 8.68
CA GLU A 55 -28.43 10.91 8.73
C GLU A 55 -29.02 11.12 7.32
N VAL A 56 -29.80 10.14 6.90
CA VAL A 56 -30.58 10.13 5.67
C VAL A 56 -31.94 10.80 5.92
N SER A 57 -32.05 12.09 5.59
CA SER A 57 -33.30 12.89 5.40
C SER A 57 -32.84 14.37 5.37
N GLU A 58 -33.09 15.27 4.44
CA GLU A 58 -34.16 15.61 3.50
C GLU A 58 -33.47 16.50 2.42
N LEU A 59 -33.81 16.53 1.14
CA LEU A 59 -34.90 17.37 0.61
C LEU A 59 -34.79 17.31 -0.92
N THR A 60 -35.83 16.80 -1.54
CA THR A 60 -36.22 17.07 -2.93
C THR A 60 -36.21 18.58 -3.22
N HIS A 61 -35.48 19.05 -4.24
CA HIS A 61 -35.88 20.10 -5.19
C HIS A 61 -35.13 19.88 -6.50
#